data_AF-H1SF61-F1
#
_entry.id   AF-H1SF61-F1
#
_cell.length_a   1.000
_cell.length_b   1.000
_cell.length_c   1.000
_cell.angle_alpha   90.00
_cell.angle_beta   90.00
_cell.angle_gamma   90.00
#
_symmetry.space_group_name_H-M   'P 1'
#
loop_
_entity.id
_entity.type
_entity.pdbx_description
1 polymer ?
#
loop_
_entity_poly.entity_id
_entity_poly.type
_entity_poly.pdbx_seq_one_letter_code
_entity_poly.pdbx_strand_id
1 'polypeptide(L)'
;MKRLIGAAGIALALAGCGGSGDNDGGLAIVRTPPAATSTTPTTPTAPTTPVIPAAPDTIALGSGFYIGTSATNERFNILVLDENVYYAFYAMPGIPDVSRGVLTGNYSSGSGALTTNNNGLDFNQEAAGYSLTAANLLAAYVPGKSIQAQVTYRNGRSTVVNATYSTDYNFIATTDGLKGTYNGTSNVIDTSGITAGGVRLVVDASGNFTLDGSGSGCSFTGTATPRRQGKVYNVVLQLSGPTCLYANTPMSGIAYYDPTTTHSLPAPGQLYLFAMRPDRQVGVIFTGKL
;
A
#
# COMPACT_ATOMS: atom_id res chain seq x y z
N MET A 1 -36.12 -32.47 0.32
CA MET A 1 -37.13 -32.09 1.32
C MET A 1 -37.21 -30.57 1.35
N LYS A 2 -38.34 -30.00 0.94
CA LYS A 2 -38.64 -28.56 0.97
C LYS A 2 -38.98 -28.14 2.40
N ARG A 3 -38.38 -27.07 2.90
CA ARG A 3 -39.00 -26.21 3.93
C ARG A 3 -38.75 -24.74 3.61
N LEU A 4 -39.80 -23.98 3.87
CA LEU A 4 -40.17 -22.65 3.39
C LEU A 4 -40.17 -21.67 4.58
N ILE A 5 -40.12 -20.38 4.26
CA ILE A 5 -40.67 -19.21 4.98
C ILE A 5 -39.79 -18.53 6.04
N GLY A 6 -39.64 -17.21 5.87
CA GLY A 6 -39.37 -16.25 6.93
C GLY A 6 -38.97 -14.85 6.43
N ALA A 7 -39.86 -14.16 5.71
CA ALA A 7 -39.68 -12.75 5.34
C ALA A 7 -40.28 -11.84 6.44
N ALA A 8 -39.54 -10.79 6.84
CA ALA A 8 -40.06 -9.69 7.64
C ALA A 8 -39.61 -8.37 7.00
N GLY A 9 -40.58 -7.64 6.47
CA GLY A 9 -40.41 -6.27 6.00
C GLY A 9 -40.65 -5.27 7.13
N ILE A 10 -39.90 -4.19 7.12
CA ILE A 10 -40.20 -2.97 7.88
C ILE A 10 -40.12 -1.81 6.90
N ALA A 11 -41.28 -1.22 6.62
CA ALA A 11 -41.42 0.07 5.96
C ALA A 11 -41.57 1.14 7.04
N LEU A 12 -40.74 2.18 6.99
CA LEU A 12 -40.98 3.43 7.70
C LEU A 12 -41.18 4.53 6.65
N ALA A 13 -42.39 5.07 6.60
CA ALA A 13 -42.71 6.32 5.94
C ALA A 13 -42.66 7.45 6.99
N LEU A 14 -41.95 8.53 6.70
CA LEU A 14 -42.17 9.83 7.32
C LEU A 14 -42.45 10.86 6.23
N ALA A 15 -43.57 11.56 6.41
CA ALA A 15 -44.03 12.71 5.63
C ALA A 15 -43.81 14.01 6.42
N GLY A 16 -43.73 15.14 5.71
CA GLY A 16 -43.81 16.50 6.25
C GLY A 16 -42.97 17.49 5.42
N CYS A 17 -43.59 18.23 4.49
CA CYS A 17 -44.04 19.64 4.61
C CYS A 17 -42.83 20.61 4.60
N GLY A 18 -42.57 21.45 3.59
CA GLY A 18 -43.45 22.36 2.85
C GLY A 18 -43.06 23.81 3.24
N GLY A 19 -42.74 24.69 2.27
CA GLY A 19 -42.51 26.12 2.57
C GLY A 19 -41.69 26.89 1.53
N SER A 20 -42.35 27.32 0.46
CA SER A 20 -41.88 28.29 -0.54
C SER A 20 -42.27 29.71 -0.09
N GLY A 21 -41.45 30.72 -0.37
CA GLY A 21 -41.72 32.10 0.01
C GLY A 21 -40.84 33.11 -0.72
N ASP A 22 -41.20 33.41 -1.96
CA ASP A 22 -40.77 34.61 -2.68
C ASP A 22 -41.62 35.80 -2.21
N ASN A 23 -40.99 36.96 -1.97
CA ASN A 23 -41.69 38.25 -1.86
C ASN A 23 -40.86 39.33 -2.55
N ASP A 24 -41.25 39.66 -3.78
CA ASP A 24 -40.87 40.89 -4.48
C ASP A 24 -41.97 41.95 -4.33
N GLY A 25 -41.54 43.21 -4.22
CA GLY A 25 -42.36 44.43 -4.29
C GLY A 25 -42.54 45.08 -2.91
N GLY A 26 -42.07 46.30 -2.61
CA GLY A 26 -41.73 47.44 -3.45
C GLY A 26 -42.52 48.66 -2.95
N LEU A 27 -41.81 49.80 -2.76
CA LEU A 27 -42.23 51.22 -2.60
C LEU A 27 -41.49 51.87 -1.40
N ALA A 28 -40.39 52.62 -1.63
CA ALA A 28 -40.32 54.08 -1.86
C ALA A 28 -40.42 54.85 -0.51
N ILE A 29 -39.60 55.82 -0.08
CA ILE A 29 -38.70 56.87 -0.62
C ILE A 29 -37.75 57.23 0.56
N VAL A 30 -36.46 57.57 0.40
CA VAL A 30 -35.87 58.93 0.49
C VAL A 30 -34.43 58.87 -0.03
N ARG A 31 -34.12 59.77 -0.96
CA ARG A 31 -32.79 60.00 -1.55
C ARG A 31 -31.93 60.84 -0.60
N THR A 32 -30.74 60.35 -0.26
CA THR A 32 -29.61 61.16 0.22
C THR A 32 -28.51 61.23 -0.85
N PRO A 33 -27.83 62.38 -1.04
CA PRO A 33 -26.84 62.57 -2.11
C PRO A 33 -25.60 61.66 -1.96
N PRO A 34 -24.94 61.27 -3.06
CA PRO A 34 -23.74 60.43 -3.01
C PRO A 34 -22.54 61.21 -2.47
N ALA A 35 -21.90 60.68 -1.42
CA ALA A 35 -20.56 61.09 -1.02
C ALA A 35 -19.55 60.52 -2.03
N ALA A 36 -18.60 61.35 -2.45
CA ALA A 36 -17.57 61.02 -3.42
C ALA A 36 -16.75 59.79 -3.01
N THR A 37 -16.51 58.92 -3.98
CA THR A 37 -15.65 57.74 -3.90
C THR A 37 -14.20 58.12 -3.59
N SER A 38 -13.70 57.69 -2.44
CA SER A 38 -12.26 57.54 -2.21
C SER A 38 -11.87 56.11 -2.59
N THR A 39 -11.24 55.95 -3.75
CA THR A 39 -10.65 54.69 -4.20
C THR A 39 -9.27 54.55 -3.56
N THR A 40 -9.22 54.04 -2.34
CA THR A 40 -7.98 53.49 -1.78
C THR A 40 -7.64 52.21 -2.56
N PRO A 41 -6.44 52.08 -3.15
CA PRO A 41 -6.04 50.84 -3.79
C PRO A 41 -5.99 49.72 -2.74
N THR A 42 -6.92 48.78 -2.80
CA THR A 42 -6.81 47.52 -2.06
C THR A 42 -5.76 46.67 -2.75
N THR A 43 -4.58 46.57 -2.15
CA THR A 43 -3.56 45.59 -2.53
C THR A 43 -4.20 44.20 -2.62
N PRO A 44 -4.07 43.47 -3.75
CA PRO A 44 -4.59 42.12 -3.87
C PRO A 44 -4.03 41.25 -2.74
N THR A 45 -4.89 40.73 -1.88
CA THR A 45 -4.48 39.72 -0.90
C THR A 45 -4.05 38.50 -1.70
N ALA A 46 -2.75 38.20 -1.68
CA ALA A 46 -2.20 37.05 -2.36
C ALA A 46 -2.99 35.80 -1.93
N PRO A 47 -3.38 34.90 -2.86
CA PRO A 47 -4.04 33.67 -2.50
C PRO A 47 -3.14 32.92 -1.51
N THR A 48 -3.60 32.77 -0.27
CA THR A 48 -2.91 31.98 0.73
C THR A 48 -2.94 30.54 0.25
N THR A 49 -1.81 30.05 -0.25
CA THR A 49 -1.64 28.63 -0.57
C THR A 49 -2.10 27.82 0.65
N PRO A 50 -3.06 26.90 0.52
CA PRO A 50 -3.45 26.04 1.61
C PRO A 50 -2.20 25.37 2.18
N VAL A 51 -1.87 25.68 3.43
CA VAL A 51 -0.74 25.03 4.12
C VAL A 51 -1.21 23.61 4.42
N ILE A 52 -0.81 22.65 3.59
CA ILE A 52 -0.99 21.22 3.88
C ILE A 52 -0.18 20.94 5.17
N PRO A 53 -0.81 20.45 6.26
CA PRO A 53 -0.09 20.11 7.47
C PRO A 53 1.06 19.14 7.17
N ALA A 54 2.23 19.40 7.76
CA ALA A 54 3.35 18.45 7.69
C ALA A 54 2.89 17.09 8.23
N ALA A 55 3.30 16.01 7.56
CA ALA A 55 3.02 14.67 8.06
C ALA A 55 3.65 14.50 9.46
N PRO A 56 2.98 13.80 10.40
CA PRO A 56 3.56 13.50 11.70
C PRO A 56 4.92 12.80 11.53
N ASP A 57 5.93 13.17 12.31
CA ASP A 57 7.20 12.42 12.34
C ASP A 57 6.98 11.08 13.05
N THR A 58 6.65 10.06 12.26
CA THR A 58 6.42 8.71 12.74
C THR A 58 7.69 7.89 12.86
N ILE A 59 8.87 8.45 12.53
CA ILE A 59 10.16 7.76 12.68
C ILE A 59 10.43 7.47 14.16
N ALA A 60 10.04 8.38 15.06
CA ALA A 60 10.08 8.17 16.50
C ALA A 60 9.24 6.94 16.95
N LEU A 61 8.21 6.61 16.18
CA LEU A 61 7.33 5.45 16.39
C LEU A 61 7.81 4.20 15.63
N GLY A 62 9.00 4.24 15.03
CA GLY A 62 9.62 3.12 14.35
C GLY A 62 9.32 3.03 12.85
N SER A 63 8.49 3.92 12.30
CA SER A 63 8.25 3.97 10.85
C SER A 63 9.56 4.19 10.09
N GLY A 64 9.70 3.50 8.97
CA GLY A 64 10.97 3.44 8.26
C GLY A 64 11.02 2.36 7.19
N PHE A 65 12.05 2.44 6.37
CA PHE A 65 12.47 1.35 5.50
C PHE A 65 13.76 0.76 6.07
N TYR A 66 13.78 -0.52 6.38
CA TYR A 66 14.93 -1.21 6.93
C TYR A 66 15.35 -2.36 6.02
N ILE A 67 16.64 -2.44 5.73
CA ILE A 67 17.22 -3.48 4.88
C ILE A 67 18.19 -4.29 5.73
N GLY A 68 18.08 -5.61 5.67
CA GLY A 68 18.88 -6.49 6.51
C GLY A 68 18.87 -7.93 6.03
N THR A 69 19.47 -8.79 6.84
CA THR A 69 19.54 -10.22 6.58
C THR A 69 19.27 -11.04 7.83
N SER A 70 18.83 -12.28 7.60
CA SER A 70 18.82 -13.32 8.63
C SER A 70 20.18 -14.04 8.72
N ALA A 71 20.32 -14.91 9.73
CA ALA A 71 21.51 -15.76 9.89
C ALA A 71 21.77 -16.71 8.69
N THR A 72 20.73 -17.06 7.92
CA THR A 72 20.85 -17.90 6.72
C THR A 72 21.07 -17.07 5.45
N ASN A 73 21.47 -15.80 5.59
CA ASN A 73 21.65 -14.85 4.49
C ASN A 73 20.39 -14.68 3.63
N GLU A 74 19.22 -14.73 4.28
CA GLU A 74 17.95 -14.35 3.67
C GLU A 74 17.83 -12.83 3.74
N ARG A 75 17.66 -12.16 2.60
CA ARG A 75 17.47 -10.71 2.59
C ARG A 75 16.06 -10.35 3.02
N PHE A 76 15.94 -9.32 3.85
CA PHE A 76 14.67 -8.70 4.25
C PHE A 76 14.69 -7.21 3.90
N ASN A 77 13.59 -6.75 3.31
CA ASN A 77 13.26 -5.36 3.06
C ASN A 77 11.97 -5.06 3.83
N ILE A 78 12.11 -4.42 5.00
CA ILE A 78 11.05 -4.21 5.99
C ILE A 78 10.57 -2.76 5.92
N LEU A 79 9.35 -2.57 5.46
CA LEU A 79 8.62 -1.30 5.47
C LEU A 79 7.72 -1.25 6.70
N VAL A 80 7.97 -0.31 7.60
CA VAL A 80 7.11 0.01 8.73
C VAL A 80 6.43 1.35 8.41
N LEU A 81 5.11 1.34 8.24
CA LEU A 81 4.35 2.49 7.74
C LEU A 81 3.55 3.17 8.85
N ASP A 82 3.31 4.47 8.69
CA ASP A 82 2.64 5.35 9.64
C ASP A 82 1.18 4.99 9.96
N GLU A 83 0.52 4.14 9.16
CA GLU A 83 -0.84 3.64 9.42
C GLU A 83 -0.89 2.31 10.19
N ASN A 84 0.11 2.04 11.03
CA ASN A 84 0.19 0.83 11.88
C ASN A 84 0.15 -0.46 11.05
N VAL A 85 0.82 -0.48 9.90
CA VAL A 85 0.97 -1.66 9.03
C VAL A 85 2.44 -1.83 8.65
N TYR A 86 2.87 -3.08 8.52
CA TYR A 86 4.21 -3.38 8.01
C TYR A 86 4.15 -4.34 6.82
N TYR A 87 5.19 -4.28 5.99
CA TYR A 87 5.44 -5.21 4.89
C TYR A 87 6.91 -5.59 4.92
N ALA A 88 7.19 -6.86 5.15
CA ALA A 88 8.54 -7.41 5.11
C ALA A 88 8.66 -8.34 3.90
N PHE A 89 9.22 -7.82 2.81
CA PHE A 89 9.59 -8.64 1.66
C PHE A 89 10.84 -9.41 2.01
N TYR A 90 10.87 -10.68 1.70
CA TYR A 90 12.03 -11.51 1.95
C TYR A 90 12.38 -12.39 0.77
N ALA A 91 13.66 -12.71 0.67
CA ALA A 91 14.23 -13.47 -0.42
C ALA A 91 14.51 -14.92 -0.03
N MET A 92 15.12 -15.69 -0.91
CA MET A 92 15.53 -17.06 -0.62
C MET A 92 16.80 -17.06 0.24
N PRO A 93 16.92 -17.98 1.21
CA PRO A 93 18.16 -18.16 1.95
C PRO A 93 19.36 -18.36 1.00
N GLY A 94 20.38 -17.51 1.16
CA GLY A 94 21.59 -17.52 0.33
C GLY A 94 21.43 -16.94 -1.09
N ILE A 95 20.21 -16.57 -1.50
CA ILE A 95 19.92 -16.01 -2.84
C ILE A 95 19.03 -14.76 -2.69
N PRO A 96 19.63 -13.58 -2.38
CA PRO A 96 18.90 -12.39 -1.92
C PRO A 96 18.01 -11.69 -2.97
N ASP A 97 18.08 -12.12 -4.24
CA ASP A 97 17.32 -11.54 -5.36
C ASP A 97 16.11 -12.39 -5.77
N VAL A 98 16.01 -13.62 -5.22
CA VAL A 98 14.87 -14.51 -5.48
C VAL A 98 13.86 -14.29 -4.37
N SER A 99 12.81 -13.52 -4.66
CA SER A 99 11.68 -13.33 -3.74
C SER A 99 11.15 -14.67 -3.22
N ARG A 100 10.85 -14.72 -1.92
CA ARG A 100 10.20 -15.85 -1.27
C ARG A 100 8.91 -15.52 -0.55
N GLY A 101 8.59 -14.25 -0.37
CA GLY A 101 7.28 -13.91 0.15
C GLY A 101 7.22 -12.51 0.70
N VAL A 102 6.05 -12.22 1.29
CA VAL A 102 5.79 -10.98 2.01
C VAL A 102 5.05 -11.31 3.29
N LEU A 103 5.68 -10.94 4.41
CA LEU A 103 5.04 -10.91 5.71
C LEU A 103 4.38 -9.55 5.91
N THR A 104 3.10 -9.53 6.28
CA THR A 104 2.37 -8.30 6.55
C THR A 104 1.38 -8.45 7.70
N GLY A 105 1.19 -7.38 8.46
CA GLY A 105 0.27 -7.34 9.59
C GLY A 105 0.12 -5.92 10.11
N ASN A 106 -0.80 -5.75 11.06
CA ASN A 106 -0.86 -4.52 11.82
C ASN A 106 0.03 -4.62 13.05
N TYR A 107 0.64 -3.50 13.42
CA TYR A 107 1.50 -3.43 14.59
C TYR A 107 1.00 -2.39 15.60
N SER A 108 1.40 -2.57 16.85
CA SER A 108 1.44 -1.51 17.86
C SER A 108 2.89 -1.11 18.11
N SER A 109 3.15 0.19 18.26
CA SER A 109 4.47 0.71 18.60
C SER A 109 4.45 1.40 19.96
N GLY A 110 5.51 1.18 20.73
CA GLY A 110 5.75 1.85 22.00
C GLY A 110 7.03 1.36 22.66
N SER A 111 7.71 2.25 23.40
CA SER A 111 8.89 1.91 24.20
C SER A 111 10.02 1.23 23.41
N GLY A 112 10.21 1.59 22.14
CA GLY A 112 11.24 1.00 21.27
C GLY A 112 10.92 -0.40 20.75
N ALA A 113 9.66 -0.83 20.83
CA ALA A 113 9.21 -2.11 20.32
C ALA A 113 8.03 -1.98 19.34
N LEU A 114 8.03 -2.84 18.31
CA LEU A 114 6.90 -3.10 17.42
C LEU A 114 6.38 -4.51 17.71
N THR A 115 5.07 -4.64 17.93
CA THR A 115 4.44 -5.95 18.17
C THR A 115 3.28 -6.13 17.22
N THR A 116 3.21 -7.30 16.57
CA THR A 116 2.07 -7.67 15.71
C THR A 116 0.83 -7.93 16.56
N ASN A 117 -0.32 -7.40 16.13
CA ASN A 117 -1.60 -7.55 16.85
C ASN A 117 -2.30 -8.89 16.54
N ASN A 118 -1.57 -10.01 16.65
CA ASN A 118 -2.05 -11.37 16.34
C ASN A 118 -2.74 -11.52 14.97
N ASN A 119 -2.36 -10.69 14.01
CA ASN A 119 -2.96 -10.64 12.69
C ASN A 119 -1.92 -10.67 11.56
N GLY A 120 -0.69 -11.07 11.85
CA GLY A 120 0.33 -11.18 10.83
C GLY A 120 0.11 -12.41 9.95
N LEU A 121 0.33 -12.21 8.65
CA LEU A 121 0.20 -13.21 7.61
C LEU A 121 1.44 -13.18 6.74
N ASP A 122 1.93 -14.37 6.42
CA ASP A 122 3.01 -14.58 5.48
C ASP A 122 2.47 -15.19 4.19
N PHE A 123 2.50 -14.37 3.12
CA PHE A 123 2.25 -14.79 1.75
C PHE A 123 3.54 -15.35 1.19
N ASN A 124 3.80 -16.61 1.48
CA ASN A 124 5.05 -17.28 1.18
C ASN A 124 4.98 -18.08 -0.12
N GLN A 125 6.12 -18.11 -0.79
CA GLN A 125 6.39 -18.84 -2.01
C GLN A 125 7.21 -20.10 -1.70
N GLU A 126 7.08 -20.62 -0.47
CA GLU A 126 7.61 -21.93 -0.09
C GLU A 126 6.73 -23.04 -0.70
N ALA A 127 7.27 -24.24 -0.84
CA ALA A 127 6.66 -25.33 -1.60
C ALA A 127 5.20 -25.66 -1.18
N ALA A 128 4.46 -26.30 -2.10
CA ALA A 128 3.00 -26.45 -2.06
C ALA A 128 2.41 -26.84 -0.70
N GLY A 129 1.40 -26.07 -0.27
CA GLY A 129 0.57 -26.36 0.92
C GLY A 129 0.66 -25.35 2.06
N TYR A 130 1.62 -24.42 2.02
CA TYR A 130 1.85 -23.46 3.11
C TYR A 130 1.79 -21.99 2.67
N SER A 131 1.30 -21.68 1.48
CA SER A 131 1.51 -20.37 0.83
C SER A 131 0.85 -19.18 1.54
N LEU A 132 -0.08 -19.41 2.46
CA LEU A 132 -0.63 -18.42 3.38
C LEU A 132 -0.54 -18.92 4.82
N THR A 133 0.39 -18.40 5.61
CA THR A 133 0.62 -18.84 7.00
C THR A 133 0.47 -17.70 8.00
N ALA A 134 -0.03 -18.04 9.19
CA ALA A 134 -0.02 -17.10 10.31
C ALA A 134 1.41 -16.95 10.86
N ALA A 135 1.85 -15.71 10.98
CA ALA A 135 3.18 -15.36 11.46
C ALA A 135 3.12 -14.05 12.23
N ASN A 136 3.83 -13.98 13.35
CA ASN A 136 3.92 -12.77 14.16
C ASN A 136 5.31 -12.16 14.05
N LEU A 137 5.36 -10.83 13.94
CA LEU A 137 6.58 -10.04 14.04
C LEU A 137 6.64 -9.35 15.41
N LEU A 138 7.72 -9.58 16.13
CA LEU A 138 8.16 -8.81 17.29
C LEU A 138 9.45 -8.12 16.90
N ALA A 139 9.57 -6.82 17.09
CA ALA A 139 10.80 -6.12 16.77
C ALA A 139 11.19 -5.10 17.83
N ALA A 140 12.49 -5.03 18.11
CA ALA A 140 13.09 -3.91 18.82
C ALA A 140 13.67 -2.93 17.81
N TYR A 141 13.50 -1.62 18.02
CA TYR A 141 13.98 -0.61 17.08
C TYR A 141 14.66 0.56 17.78
N VAL A 142 15.61 1.17 17.07
CA VAL A 142 16.17 2.48 17.38
C VAL A 142 15.71 3.43 16.27
N PRO A 143 14.91 4.47 16.59
CA PRO A 143 14.36 5.40 15.61
C PRO A 143 15.39 5.87 14.58
N GLY A 144 15.07 5.71 13.29
CA GLY A 144 15.91 6.16 12.18
C GLY A 144 17.28 5.49 12.07
N LYS A 145 17.51 4.37 12.78
CA LYS A 145 18.82 3.68 12.80
C LYS A 145 18.74 2.20 12.48
N SER A 146 18.00 1.42 13.27
CA SER A 146 18.01 -0.03 13.14
C SER A 146 16.74 -0.67 13.67
N ILE A 147 16.50 -1.90 13.20
CA ILE A 147 15.48 -2.79 13.70
C ILE A 147 16.05 -4.21 13.82
N GLN A 148 15.75 -4.87 14.92
CA GLN A 148 15.93 -6.32 15.07
C GLN A 148 14.55 -6.95 15.14
N ALA A 149 14.17 -7.67 14.10
CA ALA A 149 12.88 -8.32 13.99
C ALA A 149 13.01 -9.83 14.23
N GLN A 150 12.12 -10.38 15.03
CA GLN A 150 11.88 -11.81 15.17
C GLN A 150 10.54 -12.15 14.54
N VAL A 151 10.56 -13.00 13.53
CA VAL A 151 9.37 -13.60 12.94
C VAL A 151 9.16 -14.96 13.59
N THR A 152 7.93 -15.25 14.03
CA THR A 152 7.56 -16.54 14.63
C THR A 152 6.33 -17.10 13.94
N TYR A 153 6.40 -18.36 13.55
CA TYR A 153 5.32 -19.10 12.89
C TYR A 153 4.64 -20.05 13.87
N ARG A 154 3.39 -20.42 13.58
CA ARG A 154 2.60 -21.33 14.43
C ARG A 154 3.23 -22.72 14.60
N ASN A 155 4.01 -23.16 13.62
CA ASN A 155 4.74 -24.43 13.66
C ASN A 155 6.02 -24.39 14.52
N GLY A 156 6.29 -23.26 15.20
CA GLY A 156 7.48 -23.08 16.05
C GLY A 156 8.72 -22.62 15.30
N ARG A 157 8.70 -22.49 13.96
CA ARG A 157 9.79 -21.88 13.20
C ARG A 157 9.92 -20.42 13.61
N SER A 158 11.16 -19.94 13.74
CA SER A 158 11.45 -18.54 13.96
C SER A 158 12.69 -18.10 13.20
N THR A 159 12.66 -16.86 12.71
CA THR A 159 13.76 -16.21 12.02
C THR A 159 14.04 -14.88 12.70
N VAL A 160 15.31 -14.61 12.99
CA VAL A 160 15.77 -13.30 13.48
C VAL A 160 16.45 -12.56 12.32
N VAL A 161 16.10 -11.29 12.17
CA VAL A 161 16.58 -10.39 11.13
C VAL A 161 17.17 -9.17 11.81
N ASN A 162 18.40 -8.82 11.43
CA ASN A 162 19.00 -7.55 11.80
C ASN A 162 19.01 -6.64 10.58
N ALA A 163 18.37 -5.49 10.67
CA ALA A 163 18.22 -4.56 9.56
C ALA A 163 18.56 -3.12 9.97
N THR A 164 19.12 -2.40 9.01
CA THR A 164 19.55 -1.00 9.16
C THR A 164 18.59 -0.09 8.41
N TYR A 165 18.37 1.10 8.94
CA TYR A 165 17.55 2.12 8.31
C TYR A 165 18.12 2.53 6.95
N SER A 166 17.28 2.51 5.92
CA SER A 166 17.58 3.05 4.60
C SER A 166 17.18 4.52 4.55
N THR A 167 18.15 5.37 4.19
CA THR A 167 17.91 6.81 4.00
C THR A 167 16.96 7.12 2.84
N ASP A 168 16.65 6.15 1.98
CA ASP A 168 15.61 6.31 0.96
C ASP A 168 14.23 6.63 1.55
N TYR A 169 13.98 6.25 2.81
CA TYR A 169 12.74 6.59 3.50
C TYR A 169 12.61 8.09 3.83
N ASN A 170 13.71 8.84 3.78
CA ASN A 170 13.70 10.30 4.01
C ASN A 170 13.20 11.09 2.80
N PHE A 171 13.06 10.44 1.64
CA PHE A 171 12.62 11.09 0.41
C PHE A 171 11.22 10.65 0.06
N ILE A 172 10.39 11.58 -0.40
CA ILE A 172 9.04 11.29 -0.88
C ILE A 172 9.14 10.79 -2.32
N ALA A 173 8.39 9.73 -2.64
CA ALA A 173 8.24 9.23 -4.00
C ALA A 173 7.64 10.29 -4.95
N THR A 174 8.02 10.25 -6.23
CA THR A 174 7.38 11.05 -7.29
C THR A 174 6.45 10.17 -8.10
N THR A 175 5.39 10.74 -8.69
CA THR A 175 4.40 9.97 -9.46
C THR A 175 5.04 9.20 -10.64
N ASP A 176 6.08 9.75 -11.24
CA ASP A 176 6.83 9.16 -12.35
C ASP A 176 8.01 8.28 -11.90
N GLY A 177 8.28 8.16 -10.59
CA GLY A 177 9.45 7.46 -10.08
C GLY A 177 9.43 5.94 -10.29
N LEU A 178 8.28 5.37 -10.67
CA LEU A 178 8.14 3.98 -11.11
C LEU A 178 7.94 3.84 -12.62
N LYS A 179 7.98 4.92 -13.40
CA LYS A 179 7.75 4.85 -14.85
C LYS A 179 8.75 3.90 -15.49
N GLY A 180 8.27 2.91 -16.24
CA GLY A 180 9.14 1.89 -16.80
C GLY A 180 8.42 0.68 -17.37
N THR A 181 9.21 -0.23 -17.94
CA THR A 181 8.75 -1.57 -18.32
C THR A 181 9.57 -2.58 -17.55
N TYR A 182 8.93 -3.31 -16.64
CA TYR A 182 9.57 -4.27 -15.77
C TYR A 182 9.26 -5.69 -16.23
N ASN A 183 10.30 -6.50 -16.42
CA ASN A 183 10.17 -7.92 -16.72
C ASN A 183 10.47 -8.71 -15.45
N GLY A 184 9.58 -9.64 -15.10
CA GLY A 184 9.67 -10.30 -13.81
C GLY A 184 8.67 -11.43 -13.63
N THR A 185 8.41 -11.74 -12.37
CA THR A 185 7.45 -12.76 -11.96
C THR A 185 6.28 -12.12 -11.22
N SER A 186 5.09 -12.64 -11.45
CA SER A 186 3.92 -12.39 -10.62
C SER A 186 3.41 -13.71 -10.05
N ASN A 187 3.11 -13.70 -8.76
CA ASN A 187 2.63 -14.84 -8.01
C ASN A 187 1.32 -14.45 -7.35
N VAL A 188 0.23 -15.10 -7.74
CA VAL A 188 -1.04 -15.05 -7.00
C VAL A 188 -1.00 -16.15 -5.96
N ILE A 189 -1.22 -15.78 -4.70
CA ILE A 189 -1.07 -16.65 -3.53
C ILE A 189 -2.40 -16.68 -2.78
N ASP A 190 -2.89 -17.88 -2.49
CA ASP A 190 -4.08 -18.10 -1.69
C ASP A 190 -3.94 -19.37 -0.81
N THR A 191 -5.04 -19.81 -0.20
CA THR A 191 -5.06 -21.02 0.65
C THR A 191 -4.89 -22.33 -0.14
N SER A 192 -5.05 -22.31 -1.46
CA SER A 192 -4.88 -23.47 -2.36
C SER A 192 -3.47 -23.60 -2.92
N GLY A 193 -2.69 -22.51 -2.94
CA GLY A 193 -1.28 -22.53 -3.30
C GLY A 193 -0.82 -21.27 -4.02
N ILE A 194 0.10 -21.45 -4.98
CA ILE A 194 0.75 -20.38 -5.73
C ILE A 194 0.50 -20.60 -7.21
N THR A 195 0.03 -19.57 -7.89
CA THR A 195 0.02 -19.50 -9.36
C THR A 195 1.08 -18.50 -9.80
N ALA A 196 2.17 -19.00 -10.38
CA ALA A 196 3.31 -18.20 -10.83
C ALA A 196 3.29 -17.99 -12.35
N GLY A 197 3.68 -16.80 -12.80
CA GLY A 197 3.88 -16.51 -14.22
C GLY A 197 5.00 -15.50 -14.45
N GLY A 198 5.77 -15.70 -15.52
CA GLY A 198 6.62 -14.66 -16.10
C GLY A 198 5.75 -13.61 -16.79
N VAL A 199 6.02 -12.34 -16.51
CA VAL A 199 5.10 -11.23 -16.84
C VAL A 199 5.85 -9.95 -17.15
N ARG A 200 5.19 -9.06 -17.91
CA ARG A 200 5.67 -7.71 -18.22
C ARG A 200 4.75 -6.68 -17.58
N LEU A 201 5.27 -5.88 -16.66
CA LEU A 201 4.58 -4.76 -16.03
C LEU A 201 5.02 -3.46 -16.69
N VAL A 202 4.07 -2.69 -17.23
CA VAL A 202 4.33 -1.35 -17.77
C VAL A 202 3.72 -0.34 -16.83
N VAL A 203 4.49 0.66 -16.41
CA VAL A 203 4.05 1.78 -15.55
C VAL A 203 4.23 3.09 -16.32
N ASP A 204 3.17 3.88 -16.43
CA ASP A 204 3.21 5.19 -17.07
C ASP A 204 3.68 6.31 -16.12
N ALA A 205 3.82 7.54 -16.64
CA ALA A 205 4.26 8.69 -15.85
C ALA A 205 3.23 9.16 -14.81
N SER A 206 1.99 8.70 -14.90
CA SER A 206 0.91 9.00 -13.94
C SER A 206 0.80 7.92 -12.86
N GLY A 207 1.66 6.90 -12.88
CA GLY A 207 1.63 5.77 -11.97
C GLY A 207 0.55 4.74 -12.31
N ASN A 208 -0.13 4.84 -13.46
CA ASN A 208 -1.00 3.76 -13.91
C ASN A 208 -0.13 2.63 -14.42
N PHE A 209 -0.53 1.40 -14.14
CA PHE A 209 0.19 0.24 -14.61
C PHE A 209 -0.71 -0.85 -15.18
N THR A 210 -0.12 -1.60 -16.10
CA THR A 210 -0.72 -2.78 -16.73
C THR A 210 0.28 -3.91 -16.69
N LEU A 211 -0.15 -5.06 -16.22
CA LEU A 211 0.62 -6.29 -16.26
C LEU A 211 0.00 -7.25 -17.27
N ASP A 212 0.81 -7.66 -18.24
CA ASP A 212 0.44 -8.61 -19.28
C ASP A 212 0.81 -10.04 -18.83
N GLY A 213 -0.22 -10.82 -18.50
CA GLY A 213 -0.12 -12.15 -17.92
C GLY A 213 0.00 -13.27 -18.95
N SER A 214 0.97 -13.20 -19.86
CA SER A 214 1.07 -14.17 -20.97
C SER A 214 1.28 -15.62 -20.53
N GLY A 215 1.82 -15.87 -19.32
CA GLY A 215 2.06 -17.22 -18.78
C GLY A 215 0.97 -17.78 -17.85
N SER A 216 0.21 -16.94 -17.15
CA SER A 216 -0.82 -17.35 -16.17
C SER A 216 -2.26 -17.11 -16.65
N GLY A 217 -2.42 -16.32 -17.73
CA GLY A 217 -3.71 -15.83 -18.23
C GLY A 217 -4.44 -14.86 -17.26
N CYS A 218 -3.82 -14.51 -16.14
CA CYS A 218 -4.20 -13.39 -15.27
C CYS A 218 -3.41 -12.13 -15.65
N SER A 219 -4.09 -11.12 -16.16
CA SER A 219 -3.54 -9.77 -16.31
C SER A 219 -4.06 -8.88 -15.19
N PHE A 220 -3.42 -7.76 -14.90
CA PHE A 220 -3.99 -6.77 -13.98
C PHE A 220 -3.68 -5.34 -14.38
N THR A 221 -4.61 -4.46 -14.02
CA THR A 221 -4.44 -3.02 -14.15
C THR A 221 -4.51 -2.39 -12.76
N GLY A 222 -3.86 -1.26 -12.59
CA GLY A 222 -3.84 -0.59 -11.31
C GLY A 222 -3.16 0.76 -11.32
N THR A 223 -3.00 1.32 -10.14
CA THR A 223 -2.34 2.60 -9.91
C THR A 223 -1.38 2.49 -8.74
N ALA A 224 -0.24 3.16 -8.86
CA ALA A 224 0.75 3.36 -7.81
C ALA A 224 0.81 4.86 -7.49
N THR A 225 0.40 5.23 -6.28
CA THR A 225 0.38 6.63 -5.85
C THR A 225 1.43 6.86 -4.77
N PRO A 226 2.30 7.89 -4.89
CA PRO A 226 3.27 8.22 -3.85
C PRO A 226 2.63 8.35 -2.47
N ARG A 227 3.29 7.79 -1.46
CA ARG A 227 2.92 8.00 -0.05
C ARG A 227 3.43 9.35 0.44
N ARG A 228 2.89 9.79 1.57
CA ARG A 228 3.30 11.05 2.22
C ARG A 228 4.71 11.00 2.81
N GLN A 229 5.26 9.79 2.97
CA GLN A 229 6.57 9.54 3.53
C GLN A 229 7.22 8.31 2.86
N GLY A 230 8.53 8.41 2.62
CA GLY A 230 9.33 7.38 1.97
C GLY A 230 9.13 7.26 0.47
N LYS A 231 10.12 6.65 -0.21
CA LYS A 231 10.06 6.26 -1.63
C LYS A 231 9.19 5.00 -1.81
N VAL A 232 7.96 5.07 -1.32
CA VAL A 232 7.00 3.98 -1.28
C VAL A 232 5.68 4.46 -1.87
N TYR A 233 4.98 3.57 -2.55
CA TYR A 233 3.73 3.86 -3.24
C TYR A 233 2.61 3.02 -2.64
N ASN A 234 1.44 3.63 -2.47
CA ASN A 234 0.20 2.87 -2.27
C ASN A 234 -0.21 2.28 -3.61
N VAL A 235 -0.56 1.00 -3.61
CA VAL A 235 -0.99 0.29 -4.80
C VAL A 235 -2.46 -0.08 -4.68
N VAL A 236 -3.22 0.17 -5.73
CA VAL A 236 -4.54 -0.43 -5.95
C VAL A 236 -4.51 -1.14 -7.29
N LEU A 237 -4.94 -2.39 -7.33
CA LEU A 237 -5.02 -3.16 -8.57
C LEU A 237 -6.29 -3.98 -8.66
N GLN A 238 -6.62 -4.36 -9.88
CA GLN A 238 -7.71 -5.27 -10.18
C GLN A 238 -7.21 -6.38 -11.10
N LEU A 239 -7.40 -7.62 -10.67
CA LEU A 239 -7.14 -8.79 -11.48
C LEU A 239 -8.15 -8.89 -12.64
N SER A 240 -7.71 -9.38 -13.78
CA SER A 240 -8.50 -9.50 -15.01
C SER A 240 -8.00 -10.67 -15.86
N GLY A 241 -8.78 -11.07 -16.86
CA GLY A 241 -8.42 -12.16 -17.77
C GLY A 241 -9.30 -13.40 -17.59
N PRO A 242 -9.49 -14.18 -18.66
CA PRO A 242 -10.49 -15.25 -18.72
C PRO A 242 -10.18 -16.45 -17.81
N THR A 243 -8.91 -16.69 -17.50
CA THR A 243 -8.47 -17.78 -16.61
C THR A 243 -8.15 -17.29 -15.20
N CYS A 244 -8.47 -16.03 -14.89
CA CYS A 244 -8.10 -15.45 -13.62
C CYS A 244 -9.12 -15.77 -12.53
N LEU A 245 -8.74 -16.65 -11.60
CA LEU A 245 -9.60 -17.16 -10.51
C LEU A 245 -10.26 -16.04 -9.69
N TYR A 246 -9.58 -14.90 -9.56
CA TYR A 246 -10.02 -13.74 -8.78
C TYR A 246 -10.28 -12.50 -9.65
N ALA A 247 -10.72 -12.70 -10.89
CA ALA A 247 -11.05 -11.59 -11.81
C ALA A 247 -11.99 -10.57 -11.16
N ASN A 248 -11.78 -9.30 -11.50
CA ASN A 248 -12.51 -8.13 -11.00
C ASN A 248 -12.42 -7.88 -9.50
N THR A 249 -11.53 -8.58 -8.78
CA THR A 249 -11.36 -8.38 -7.35
C THR A 249 -10.42 -7.21 -7.08
N PRO A 250 -10.84 -6.17 -6.33
CA PRO A 250 -9.96 -5.09 -5.92
C PRO A 250 -8.97 -5.60 -4.88
N MET A 251 -7.71 -5.19 -5.04
CA MET A 251 -6.63 -5.45 -4.10
C MET A 251 -5.88 -4.16 -3.81
N SER A 252 -5.33 -4.09 -2.60
CA SER A 252 -4.55 -2.95 -2.15
C SER A 252 -3.26 -3.40 -1.47
N GLY A 253 -2.23 -2.58 -1.55
CA GLY A 253 -0.99 -2.80 -0.82
C GLY A 253 0.04 -1.74 -1.14
N ILE A 254 1.29 -2.15 -1.37
CA ILE A 254 2.41 -1.23 -1.57
C ILE A 254 3.33 -1.64 -2.72
N ALA A 255 4.10 -0.68 -3.19
CA ALA A 255 5.25 -0.93 -4.06
C ALA A 255 6.42 -0.03 -3.67
N TYR A 256 7.63 -0.50 -3.95
CA TYR A 256 8.84 0.30 -3.90
C TYR A 256 9.85 -0.21 -4.93
N TYR A 257 10.72 0.68 -5.38
CA TYR A 257 11.83 0.34 -6.26
C TYR A 257 13.13 0.38 -5.47
N ASP A 258 13.88 -0.72 -5.49
CA ASP A 258 15.22 -0.77 -4.94
C ASP A 258 16.24 -0.69 -6.08
N PRO A 259 16.96 0.44 -6.24
CA PRO A 259 17.97 0.60 -7.28
C PRO A 259 19.26 -0.17 -6.99
N THR A 260 19.45 -0.69 -5.77
CA THR A 260 20.72 -1.32 -5.34
C THR A 260 20.81 -2.80 -5.65
N THR A 261 19.69 -3.44 -6.03
CA THR A 261 19.65 -4.86 -6.34
C THR A 261 20.37 -5.14 -7.67
N THR A 262 21.51 -5.85 -7.62
CA THR A 262 22.44 -6.02 -8.75
C THR A 262 22.70 -7.47 -9.15
N HIS A 263 22.16 -8.47 -8.43
CA HIS A 263 22.55 -9.86 -8.65
C HIS A 263 21.85 -10.45 -9.91
N SER A 264 22.59 -11.22 -10.70
CA SER A 264 22.14 -12.00 -11.87
C SER A 264 21.88 -11.29 -13.21
N LEU A 265 21.91 -9.95 -13.33
CA LEU A 265 21.84 -9.24 -14.62
C LEU A 265 22.61 -7.90 -14.57
N PRO A 266 23.07 -7.36 -15.72
CA PRO A 266 23.87 -6.13 -15.77
C PRO A 266 23.11 -4.83 -15.42
N ALA A 267 21.77 -4.87 -15.38
CA ALA A 267 20.96 -3.71 -15.03
C ALA A 267 20.65 -3.68 -13.52
N PRO A 268 21.06 -2.63 -12.79
CA PRO A 268 20.71 -2.46 -11.39
C PRO A 268 19.22 -2.13 -11.24
N GLY A 269 18.60 -2.76 -10.26
CA GLY A 269 17.35 -2.35 -9.68
C GLY A 269 16.19 -3.32 -9.88
N GLN A 270 15.31 -3.34 -8.88
CA GLN A 270 14.15 -4.24 -8.83
C GLN A 270 12.96 -3.54 -8.22
N LEU A 271 11.82 -3.63 -8.92
CA LEU A 271 10.52 -3.23 -8.41
C LEU A 271 9.93 -4.39 -7.61
N TYR A 272 9.50 -4.08 -6.39
CA TYR A 272 8.74 -4.96 -5.52
C TYR A 272 7.34 -4.39 -5.36
N LEU A 273 6.33 -5.23 -5.58
CA LEU A 273 4.93 -4.88 -5.40
C LEU A 273 4.23 -6.01 -4.66
N PHE A 274 3.43 -5.64 -3.67
CA PHE A 274 2.52 -6.56 -2.99
C PHE A 274 1.15 -5.91 -2.86
N ALA A 275 0.11 -6.65 -3.20
CA ALA A 275 -1.26 -6.26 -2.94
C ALA A 275 -2.05 -7.46 -2.44
N MET A 276 -3.07 -7.23 -1.62
CA MET A 276 -3.93 -8.28 -1.10
C MET A 276 -5.39 -7.86 -1.14
N ARG A 277 -6.27 -8.85 -1.11
CA ARG A 277 -7.71 -8.63 -0.92
C ARG A 277 -7.98 -8.05 0.48
N PRO A 278 -9.10 -7.33 0.65
CA PRO A 278 -9.53 -6.85 1.97
C PRO A 278 -9.76 -7.98 3.00
N ASP A 279 -10.16 -9.17 2.56
CA ASP A 279 -10.31 -10.35 3.43
C ASP A 279 -8.98 -11.06 3.75
N ARG A 280 -7.89 -10.60 3.14
CA ARG A 280 -6.51 -11.08 3.31
C ARG A 280 -6.33 -12.56 3.01
N GLN A 281 -7.23 -13.16 2.23
CA GLN A 281 -7.15 -14.57 1.81
C GLN A 281 -6.38 -14.77 0.51
N VAL A 282 -6.15 -13.69 -0.25
CA VAL A 282 -5.42 -13.72 -1.52
C VAL A 282 -4.46 -12.54 -1.57
N GLY A 283 -3.22 -12.83 -1.98
CA GLY A 283 -2.17 -11.86 -2.22
C GLY A 283 -1.60 -11.98 -3.63
N VAL A 284 -1.06 -10.88 -4.14
CA VAL A 284 -0.31 -10.82 -5.39
C VAL A 284 1.06 -10.24 -5.05
N ILE A 285 2.12 -10.99 -5.36
CA ILE A 285 3.50 -10.52 -5.29
C ILE A 285 3.99 -10.35 -6.72
N PHE A 286 4.50 -9.17 -7.05
CA PHE A 286 5.26 -8.94 -8.26
C PHE A 286 6.68 -8.53 -7.91
N THR A 287 7.65 -9.11 -8.61
CA THR A 287 9.04 -8.66 -8.60
C THR A 287 9.59 -8.62 -10.01
N GLY A 288 10.18 -7.50 -10.43
CA GLY A 288 10.71 -7.36 -11.79
C GLY A 288 11.78 -6.31 -11.92
N LYS A 289 12.61 -6.43 -12.96
CA LYS A 289 13.71 -5.51 -13.27
C LYS A 289 13.33 -4.66 -14.49
N LEU A 290 13.77 -3.40 -14.48
CA LEU A 290 13.56 -2.41 -15.54
C LEU A 290 14.25 -2.84 -16.85
#